data_AF-A0AAW2M3X1-F1
#
_entry.id   AF-A0AAW2M3X1-F1
#
_cell.length_a   1.000
_cell.length_b   1.000
_cell.length_c   1.000
_cell.angle_alpha   90.00
_cell.angle_beta   90.00
_cell.angle_gamma   90.00
#
_symmetry.space_group_name_H-M   'P 1'
#
loop_
_entity.id
_entity.type
_entity.pdbx_description
1 polymer ?
#
loop_
_entity_poly.entity_id
_entity_poly.type
_entity_poly.pdbx_seq_one_letter_code
_entity_poly.pdbx_strand_id
1 'polypeptide(L)'
;MYPNFAEEPHNVRLGLYTDGFALHEQYGRAYSCWHVIITPYNLPPGICISSEYMFLTMIIPDPSNLKRLISVYLELLIEELLQLGHVSVRTYDHATDNVFIMQAALMCTVNDLPAYRMAFRWSTTGVMGCRVYMNDTKDISSPTQ
;
A
#
# COMPACT_ATOMS: atom_id res chain seq x y z
N MET A 1 12.61 14.73 1.09
CA MET A 1 12.99 13.67 2.05
C MET A 1 13.02 14.32 3.43
N TYR A 2 12.27 13.81 4.41
CA TYR A 2 12.13 14.42 5.74
C TYR A 2 13.44 14.24 6.53
N PRO A 3 14.26 15.29 6.72
CA PRO A 3 15.59 15.15 7.34
C PRO A 3 15.47 14.66 8.79
N ASN A 4 14.52 15.23 9.52
CA ASN A 4 14.26 14.96 10.93
C ASN A 4 13.75 13.53 11.18
N PHE A 5 13.18 12.87 10.16
CA PHE A 5 12.65 11.51 10.32
C PHE A 5 13.77 10.49 10.59
N ALA A 6 14.95 10.70 10.00
CA ALA A 6 16.08 9.80 10.19
C ALA A 6 16.85 10.05 11.51
N GLU A 7 16.59 11.18 12.18
CA GLU A 7 17.25 11.53 13.45
C GLU A 7 16.74 10.68 14.62
N GLU A 8 15.47 10.27 14.60
CA GLU A 8 14.89 9.36 15.58
C GLU A 8 14.95 7.91 15.07
N PRO A 9 15.84 7.05 15.61
CA PRO A 9 16.02 5.68 15.14
C PRO A 9 14.78 4.79 15.33
N HIS A 10 13.89 5.13 16.26
CA HIS A 10 12.66 4.37 16.52
C HIS A 10 11.51 4.73 15.57
N ASN A 11 11.71 5.66 14.64
CA ASN A 11 10.74 5.95 13.58
C ASN A 11 10.60 4.76 12.62
N VAL A 12 9.36 4.48 12.21
CA VAL A 12 9.02 3.24 11.49
C VAL A 12 8.87 3.48 10.00
N ARG A 13 9.57 2.70 9.18
CA ARG A 13 9.39 2.67 7.73
C ARG A 13 8.41 1.55 7.38
N LEU A 14 7.35 1.86 6.64
CA LEU A 14 6.29 0.90 6.32
C LEU A 14 6.32 0.54 4.83
N GLY A 15 6.10 -0.73 4.53
CA GLY A 15 5.73 -1.24 3.21
C GLY A 15 4.26 -1.63 3.21
N LEU A 16 3.52 -1.21 2.18
CA LEU A 16 2.14 -1.59 1.95
C LEU A 16 2.06 -2.55 0.78
N TYR A 17 1.36 -3.66 0.95
CA TYR A 17 1.14 -4.67 -0.08
C TYR A 17 -0.36 -4.85 -0.29
N THR A 18 -0.81 -4.84 -1.54
CA THR A 18 -2.20 -5.17 -1.86
C THR A 18 -2.25 -6.20 -2.98
N ASP A 19 -3.11 -7.21 -2.80
CA ASP A 19 -3.30 -8.29 -3.76
C ASP A 19 -4.73 -8.84 -3.70
N GLY A 20 -5.19 -9.37 -4.82
CA GLY A 20 -6.48 -10.01 -5.01
C GLY A 20 -6.29 -11.51 -5.25
N PHE A 21 -6.80 -12.33 -4.35
CA PHE A 21 -6.80 -13.77 -4.49
C PHE A 21 -8.14 -14.23 -5.08
N ALA A 22 -8.09 -15.06 -6.12
CA ALA A 22 -9.29 -15.65 -6.73
C ALA A 22 -9.19 -17.19 -6.69
N LEU A 23 -10.04 -17.83 -5.89
CA LEU A 23 -10.22 -19.28 -5.90
C LEU A 23 -11.25 -19.63 -6.97
N HIS A 24 -10.79 -20.28 -8.03
CA HIS A 24 -11.69 -20.97 -8.95
C HIS A 24 -11.94 -22.37 -8.41
N GLU A 25 -13.00 -22.54 -7.61
CA GLU A 25 -13.43 -23.89 -7.21
C GLU A 25 -14.03 -24.62 -8.41
N GLN A 26 -13.62 -25.88 -8.58
CA GLN A 26 -14.16 -26.82 -9.60
C GLN A 26 -15.68 -27.08 -9.46
N TYR A 27 -16.35 -26.52 -8.43
CA TYR A 27 -17.73 -26.84 -8.03
C TYR A 27 -18.71 -25.64 -7.99
N GLY A 28 -18.38 -24.50 -8.61
CA GLY A 28 -19.43 -23.61 -9.14
C GLY A 28 -19.68 -22.26 -8.46
N ARG A 29 -18.76 -21.77 -7.61
CA ARG A 29 -18.69 -20.31 -7.31
C ARG A 29 -17.25 -19.83 -7.31
N ALA A 30 -16.98 -18.81 -8.12
CA ALA A 30 -15.70 -18.09 -8.05
C ALA A 30 -15.71 -17.25 -6.77
N TYR A 31 -14.80 -17.54 -5.85
CA TYR A 31 -14.59 -16.73 -4.65
C TYR A 31 -13.38 -15.83 -4.88
N SER A 32 -13.55 -14.53 -4.61
CA SER A 32 -12.43 -13.59 -4.60
C SER A 32 -12.26 -12.99 -3.22
N CYS A 33 -11.03 -12.80 -2.76
CA CYS A 33 -10.73 -12.02 -1.57
C CYS A 33 -9.60 -11.05 -1.83
N TRP A 34 -9.70 -9.87 -1.21
CA TRP A 34 -8.72 -8.81 -1.32
C TRP A 34 -8.08 -8.61 0.04
N HIS A 35 -6.76 -8.47 0.06
CA HIS A 35 -6.05 -8.27 1.31
C HIS A 35 -5.08 -7.11 1.22
N VAL A 36 -4.89 -6.46 2.37
CA VAL A 36 -3.91 -5.39 2.55
C VAL A 36 -2.98 -5.82 3.67
N ILE A 37 -1.69 -5.84 3.38
CA ILE A 37 -0.63 -6.22 4.33
C ILE A 37 0.29 -5.02 4.52
N ILE A 38 0.68 -4.78 5.77
CA ILE A 38 1.67 -3.77 6.16
C ILE A 38 2.85 -4.45 6.83
N THR A 39 4.06 -4.03 6.49
CA THR A 39 5.31 -4.56 7.06
C THR A 39 6.24 -3.43 7.49
N PRO A 40 6.87 -3.52 8.68
CA PRO A 40 7.93 -2.60 9.06
C PRO A 40 9.27 -2.98 8.38
N TYR A 41 9.86 -2.02 7.68
CA TYR A 41 11.17 -2.13 7.04
C TYR A 41 12.34 -1.71 7.93
N ASN A 42 12.12 -1.54 9.23
CA ASN A 42 13.21 -1.35 10.19
C ASN A 42 14.00 -2.64 10.43
N LEU A 43 13.46 -3.79 10.02
CA LEU A 43 14.09 -5.10 10.15
C LEU A 43 15.05 -5.38 8.97
N PRO A 44 16.06 -6.25 9.17
CA PRO A 44 16.94 -6.69 8.09
C PRO A 44 16.14 -7.23 6.88
N PRO A 45 16.60 -6.96 5.63
CA PRO A 45 15.89 -7.36 4.41
C PRO A 45 15.55 -8.85 4.33
N GLY A 46 16.39 -9.70 4.91
CA GLY A 46 16.19 -11.16 4.90
C GLY A 46 15.05 -11.65 5.77
N ILE A 47 14.52 -10.83 6.69
CA ILE A 47 13.43 -11.23 7.58
C ILE A 47 12.23 -10.31 7.52
N CYS A 48 12.34 -9.07 7.03
CA CYS A 48 11.22 -8.12 7.06
C CYS A 48 9.98 -8.63 6.30
N ILE A 49 10.15 -9.43 5.24
CA ILE A 49 9.06 -10.01 4.44
C ILE A 49 8.60 -11.38 5.00
N SER A 50 9.10 -11.81 6.16
CA SER A 50 8.63 -13.05 6.79
C SER A 50 7.20 -12.88 7.31
N SER A 51 6.42 -13.95 7.30
CA SER A 51 5.01 -13.93 7.73
C SER A 51 4.81 -13.41 9.16
N GLU A 52 5.82 -13.56 10.02
CA GLU A 52 5.82 -13.08 11.41
C GLU A 52 5.84 -11.54 11.53
N TYR A 53 6.32 -10.85 10.49
CA TYR A 53 6.44 -9.39 10.42
C TYR A 53 5.53 -8.77 9.35
N MET A 54 4.63 -9.58 8.79
CA MET A 54 3.57 -9.14 7.89
C MET A 54 2.28 -9.00 8.67
N PHE A 55 1.82 -7.76 8.82
CA PHE A 55 0.56 -7.45 9.49
C PHE A 55 -0.55 -7.36 8.46
N LEU A 56 -1.43 -8.35 8.46
CA LEU A 56 -2.66 -8.30 7.69
C LEU A 56 -3.60 -7.26 8.31
N THR A 57 -3.77 -6.12 7.66
CA THR A 57 -4.59 -5.02 8.17
C THR A 57 -6.03 -5.09 7.67
N MET A 58 -6.26 -5.82 6.58
CA MET A 58 -7.60 -6.00 6.01
C MET A 58 -7.73 -7.28 5.19
N ILE A 59 -8.89 -7.91 5.32
CA ILE A 59 -9.44 -8.88 4.36
C ILE A 59 -10.82 -8.39 3.93
N ILE A 60 -11.05 -8.29 2.62
CA ILE A 60 -12.36 -8.07 2.03
C ILE A 60 -12.78 -9.35 1.30
N PRO A 61 -13.71 -10.14 1.87
CA PRO A 61 -14.30 -11.27 1.18
C PRO A 61 -15.28 -10.79 0.11
N ASP A 62 -15.29 -11.48 -1.03
CA ASP A 62 -16.05 -11.20 -2.25
C ASP A 62 -17.31 -10.33 -2.10
N PRO A 63 -17.22 -9.02 -2.41
CA PRO A 63 -18.38 -8.17 -2.42
C PRO A 63 -18.78 -7.88 -3.86
N SER A 64 -20.08 -8.03 -4.12
CA SER A 64 -20.78 -7.49 -5.28
C SER A 64 -20.52 -5.98 -5.50
N ASN A 65 -19.89 -5.30 -4.53
CA ASN A 65 -19.49 -3.89 -4.55
C ASN A 65 -18.06 -3.64 -4.01
N LEU A 66 -17.10 -4.47 -4.44
CA LEU A 66 -15.69 -4.43 -4.04
C LEU A 66 -15.05 -3.04 -4.11
N LYS A 67 -15.29 -2.30 -5.20
CA LYS A 67 -14.72 -0.96 -5.42
C LYS A 67 -15.06 0.01 -4.30
N ARG A 68 -16.30 -0.03 -3.79
CA ARG A 68 -16.75 0.88 -2.73
C ARG A 68 -16.04 0.57 -1.41
N LEU A 69 -15.96 -0.71 -1.05
CA LEU A 69 -15.36 -1.14 0.21
C LEU A 69 -13.86 -0.85 0.25
N ILE A 70 -13.14 -1.13 -0.84
CA ILE A 70 -11.72 -0.78 -0.97
C ILE A 70 -11.53 0.73 -0.87
N SER A 71 -12.38 1.55 -1.52
CA SER A 71 -12.23 3.01 -1.48
C SER A 71 -12.37 3.55 -0.05
N VAL A 72 -13.40 3.12 0.69
CA VAL A 72 -13.64 3.57 2.08
C VAL A 72 -12.50 3.15 3.00
N TYR A 73 -11.99 1.93 2.84
CA TYR A 73 -10.88 1.49 3.68
C TYR A 73 -9.56 2.18 3.35
N LEU A 74 -9.22 2.33 2.07
CA LEU A 74 -7.99 3.02 1.70
C LEU A 74 -8.00 4.46 2.19
N GLU A 75 -9.17 5.12 2.20
CA GLU A 75 -9.34 6.43 2.82
C GLU A 75 -9.01 6.39 4.32
N LEU A 76 -9.58 5.46 5.08
CA LEU A 76 -9.27 5.27 6.50
C LEU A 76 -7.78 4.96 6.73
N LEU A 77 -7.20 4.08 5.92
CA LEU A 77 -5.78 3.72 6.03
C LEU A 77 -4.87 4.92 5.72
N ILE A 78 -5.21 5.72 4.72
CA ILE A 78 -4.48 6.95 4.41
C ILE A 78 -4.56 7.93 5.58
N GLU A 79 -5.73 8.11 6.19
CA GLU A 79 -5.90 8.96 7.36
C GLU A 79 -5.02 8.50 8.53
N GLU A 80 -5.00 7.20 8.84
CA GLU A 80 -4.14 6.63 9.88
C GLU A 80 -2.65 6.81 9.57
N LEU A 81 -2.24 6.57 8.32
CA LEU A 81 -0.84 6.76 7.90
C LEU A 81 -0.42 8.24 7.95
N LEU A 82 -1.32 9.17 7.58
CA LEU A 82 -1.08 10.61 7.71
C LEU A 82 -1.00 11.03 9.17
N GLN A 83 -1.83 10.46 10.05
CA GLN A 83 -1.75 10.70 11.48
C GLN A 83 -0.41 10.22 12.04
N LEU A 84 0.02 8.99 11.69
CA LEU A 84 1.31 8.44 12.11
C LEU A 84 2.51 9.24 11.56
N GLY A 85 2.40 9.79 10.36
CA GLY A 85 3.50 10.55 9.73
C GLY A 85 3.58 12.02 10.15
N HIS A 86 2.44 12.70 10.32
CA HIS A 86 2.40 14.15 10.56
C HIS A 86 2.10 14.51 12.01
N VAL A 87 1.05 13.92 12.59
CA VAL A 87 0.67 14.20 13.98
C VAL A 87 1.67 13.55 14.93
N SER A 88 2.26 12.41 14.50
CA SER A 88 3.16 11.57 15.30
C SER A 88 2.46 11.01 16.53
N VAL A 89 2.98 9.94 17.12
CA VAL A 89 2.35 9.26 18.26
C VAL A 89 3.35 9.14 19.40
N ARG A 90 2.89 9.37 20.64
CA ARG A 90 3.69 9.09 21.84
C ARG A 90 3.78 7.59 22.04
N THR A 91 4.98 7.05 21.95
CA THR A 91 5.25 5.61 22.06
C THR A 91 6.21 5.38 23.21
N TYR A 92 5.93 4.36 24.02
CA TYR A 92 6.82 3.93 25.08
C TYR A 92 7.79 2.89 24.54
N ASP A 93 9.09 3.13 24.74
CA ASP A 93 10.15 2.16 24.45
C ASP A 93 10.54 1.41 25.73
N HIS A 94 10.29 0.11 25.73
CA HIS A 94 10.66 -0.77 26.83
C HIS A 94 12.17 -0.94 26.98
N ALA A 95 12.96 -0.84 25.90
CA ALA A 95 14.40 -1.05 25.96
C ALA A 95 15.10 0.09 26.71
N THR A 96 14.63 1.33 26.53
CA THR A 96 15.18 2.53 27.17
C THR A 96 14.37 3.01 28.37
N ASP A 97 13.21 2.39 28.66
CA ASP A 97 12.25 2.79 29.70
C ASP A 97 11.82 4.27 29.57
N ASN A 98 11.66 4.74 28.33
CA ASN A 98 11.36 6.14 28.03
C ASN A 98 10.26 6.28 27.00
N VAL A 99 9.60 7.44 27.00
CA VAL A 99 8.58 7.79 25.99
C VAL A 99 9.21 8.70 24.94
N PHE A 100 9.02 8.35 23.67
CA PHE A 100 9.48 9.13 22.53
C PHE A 100 8.30 9.48 21.60
N ILE A 101 8.55 10.33 20.62
CA ILE A 101 7.59 10.69 19.59
C ILE A 101 7.90 9.85 18.35
N MET A 102 7.08 8.85 18.08
CA MET A 102 7.19 7.98 16.93
C MET A 102 6.52 8.60 15.71
N GLN A 103 7.23 8.60 14.60
CA GLN A 103 6.68 8.85 13.27
C GLN A 103 6.75 7.58 12.43
N ALA A 104 5.75 7.39 11.55
CA ALA A 104 5.81 6.37 10.52
C ALA A 104 5.82 6.99 9.12
N ALA A 105 6.59 6.40 8.22
CA ALA A 105 6.65 6.81 6.82
C ALA A 105 6.39 5.61 5.91
N LEU A 106 5.45 5.78 4.98
CA LEU A 106 5.21 4.79 3.94
C LEU A 106 6.34 4.89 2.88
N MET A 107 7.16 3.84 2.76
CA MET A 107 8.32 3.81 1.88
C MET A 107 7.97 3.28 0.48
N CYS A 108 7.14 2.24 0.40
CA CYS A 108 6.71 1.69 -0.88
C CYS A 108 5.29 1.10 -0.81
N THR A 109 4.64 1.09 -1.97
CA THR A 109 3.41 0.31 -2.21
C THR A 109 3.72 -0.76 -3.25
N VAL A 110 3.42 -2.01 -2.94
CA VAL A 110 3.65 -3.18 -3.80
C VAL A 110 2.30 -3.76 -4.16
N ASN A 111 1.96 -3.70 -5.44
CA ASN A 111 0.66 -4.13 -5.93
C ASN A 111 0.85 -4.76 -7.31
N ASP A 112 0.09 -5.80 -7.63
CA ASP A 112 -0.03 -6.26 -9.01
C ASP A 112 -0.87 -5.26 -9.84
N LEU A 113 -0.91 -5.40 -11.17
CA LEU A 113 -1.65 -4.47 -12.04
C LEU A 113 -3.16 -4.43 -11.72
N PRO A 114 -3.85 -5.58 -11.54
CA PRO A 114 -5.23 -5.62 -11.04
C PRO A 114 -5.44 -4.85 -9.74
N ALA A 115 -4.59 -5.06 -8.73
CA ALA A 115 -4.68 -4.41 -7.43
C ALA A 115 -4.41 -2.93 -7.51
N TYR A 116 -3.41 -2.54 -8.29
CA TYR A 116 -3.13 -1.14 -8.53
C TYR A 116 -4.33 -0.41 -9.15
N ARG A 117 -4.96 -1.01 -10.18
CA ARG A 117 -6.18 -0.46 -10.80
C ARG A 117 -7.33 -0.34 -9.80
N MET A 118 -7.50 -1.34 -8.95
CA MET A 118 -8.60 -1.39 -7.98
C MET A 118 -8.41 -0.37 -6.84
N ALA A 119 -7.21 -0.32 -6.27
CA ALA A 119 -6.86 0.52 -5.12
C ALA A 119 -6.69 1.99 -5.48
N PHE A 120 -6.01 2.29 -6.60
CA PHE A 120 -5.65 3.66 -6.97
C PHE A 120 -6.55 4.24 -8.06
N ARG A 121 -7.65 3.56 -8.40
CA ARG A 121 -8.64 3.97 -9.43
C ARG A 121 -7.99 4.34 -10.78
N TRP A 122 -6.88 3.69 -11.13
CA TRP A 122 -6.11 4.01 -12.33
C TRP A 122 -6.65 3.25 -13.55
N SER A 123 -6.90 3.92 -14.67
CA SER A 123 -7.24 3.24 -15.94
C SER A 123 -5.98 2.60 -16.54
N THR A 124 -5.92 1.26 -16.56
CA THR A 124 -4.90 0.51 -17.32
C THR A 124 -5.35 0.14 -18.73
N THR A 125 -6.57 0.53 -19.12
CA THR A 125 -7.11 0.33 -20.45
C THR A 125 -6.79 1.54 -21.33
N GLY A 126 -5.74 1.41 -22.15
CA GLY A 126 -5.29 2.41 -23.11
C GLY A 126 -3.78 2.28 -23.40
N VAL A 127 -3.30 2.96 -24.45
CA VAL A 127 -1.88 2.98 -24.93
C VAL A 127 -0.88 3.47 -23.86
N MET A 128 -1.35 3.92 -22.69
CA MET A 128 -0.58 4.38 -21.54
C MET A 128 -0.46 3.35 -20.38
N GLY A 129 -0.54 2.05 -20.69
CA GLY A 129 -0.45 0.99 -19.68
C GLY A 129 0.94 0.73 -19.08
N CYS A 130 2.00 1.36 -19.57
CA CYS A 130 3.38 1.12 -19.13
C CYS A 130 4.06 2.42 -18.65
N ARG A 131 4.48 2.49 -17.39
CA ARG A 131 5.23 3.65 -16.85
C ARG A 131 6.68 3.73 -17.34
N VAL A 132 7.25 2.65 -17.88
CA VAL A 132 8.70 2.58 -18.21
C VAL A 132 9.05 3.27 -19.53
N TYR A 133 8.06 3.53 -20.40
CA TYR A 133 8.25 4.29 -21.64
C TYR A 133 7.45 5.59 -21.62
N MET A 134 7.84 6.51 -20.76
CA MET A 134 7.51 7.94 -20.91
C MET A 134 8.80 8.75 -21.03
N ASN A 135 9.62 8.40 -22.01
CA ASN A 135 10.50 9.37 -22.64
C ASN A 135 10.57 9.05 -24.13
N ASP A 136 10.27 10.07 -24.93
CA ASP A 136 10.39 10.12 -26.38
C ASP A 136 9.35 9.36 -27.21
N THR A 137 8.12 9.87 -27.20
CA THR A 137 7.48 10.07 -28.51
C THR A 137 6.77 11.41 -28.50
N LYS A 138 7.38 12.37 -29.22
CA LYS A 138 6.80 13.66 -29.54
C LYS A 138 5.42 13.47 -30.15
N ASP A 139 4.51 14.33 -29.72
CA ASP A 139 3.21 14.56 -30.34
C ASP A 139 3.31 14.56 -31.86
N ILE A 140 2.60 13.64 -32.51
CA ILE A 140 2.19 13.76 -33.90
C ILE A 140 0.72 13.35 -33.99
N SER A 141 -0.15 14.34 -33.75
CA SER A 141 -1.14 14.85 -34.71
C SER A 141 -2.39 15.32 -33.98
N SER A 142 -2.59 16.64 -34.00
CA SER A 142 -3.82 17.33 -33.66
C SER A 142 -4.93 17.07 -34.73
N PRO A 143 -6.18 17.49 -34.49
CA PRO A 143 -7.41 16.84 -34.97
C PRO A 143 -7.88 17.32 -36.36
N THR A 144 -9.12 16.93 -36.71
CA THR A 144 -9.97 17.25 -37.88
C THR A 144 -9.79 16.39 -39.14
N GLN A 145 -10.68 15.42 -39.36
CA GLN A 145 -11.91 15.60 -40.17
C GLN A 145 -12.90 14.45 -39.89
#